data_AF-A0A959N7U6-F1
#
_entry.id   AF-A0A959N7U6-F1
#
_cell.length_a   1.000
_cell.length_b   1.000
_cell.length_c   1.000
_cell.angle_alpha   90.00
_cell.angle_beta   90.00
_cell.angle_gamma   90.00
#
_symmetry.space_group_name_H-M   'P 1'
#
loop_
_entity.id
_entity.type
_entity.pdbx_description
1 polymer ?
#
loop_
_entity_poly.entity_id
_entity_poly.type
_entity_poly.pdbx_seq_one_letter_code
_entity_poly.pdbx_strand_id
1 'polypeptide(L)'
;MSAINLHRVFKAAPEKIYRAFLDADAQAKWLPPNGFTCKVDHLNAKVGGTYKMSFTNFTTGKSHSFGGKYLELVENKSLVYSDQFDDPNLPGEMITTITIKQVSCGSDVSIVQEGVPDVI
;
A
#
# COMPACT_ATOMS: atom_id res chain seq x y z
N MET A 1 15.24 -14.40 -0.86
CA MET A 1 14.01 -13.60 -1.06
C MET A 1 14.32 -12.19 -0.59
N SER A 2 14.24 -11.23 -1.50
CA SER A 2 14.37 -9.80 -1.19
C SER A 2 13.14 -9.34 -0.41
N ALA A 3 13.35 -8.52 0.61
CA ALA A 3 12.28 -7.90 1.37
C ALA A 3 12.63 -6.44 1.63
N ILE A 4 11.66 -5.54 1.41
CA ILE A 4 11.80 -4.12 1.72
C ILE A 4 11.21 -3.88 3.10
N ASN A 5 11.97 -3.25 3.97
CA ASN A 5 11.56 -2.93 5.33
C ASN A 5 11.56 -1.41 5.51
N LEU A 6 10.41 -0.86 5.87
CA LEU A 6 10.23 0.57 6.15
C LEU A 6 9.76 0.75 7.59
N HIS A 7 10.33 1.74 8.27
CA HIS A 7 9.94 2.11 9.62
C HIS A 7 9.79 3.63 9.73
N ARG A 8 8.72 4.08 10.37
CA ARG A 8 8.52 5.50 10.66
C ARG A 8 7.59 5.73 11.85
N VAL A 9 7.90 6.74 12.64
CA VAL A 9 6.98 7.29 13.64
C VAL A 9 6.24 8.49 13.07
N PHE A 10 4.91 8.46 13.13
CA PHE A 10 4.02 9.55 12.69
C PHE A 10 3.36 10.22 13.90
N LYS A 11 3.29 11.55 13.89
CA LYS A 11 2.51 12.34 14.85
C LYS A 11 1.01 12.31 14.51
N ALA A 12 0.42 11.11 14.52
CA ALA A 12 -0.99 10.87 14.26
C ALA A 12 -1.48 9.65 15.05
N ALA A 13 -2.78 9.61 15.31
CA ALA A 13 -3.42 8.49 15.98
C ALA A 13 -3.51 7.27 15.03
N PRO A 14 -3.42 6.02 15.56
CA PRO A 14 -3.45 4.79 14.78
C PRO A 14 -4.65 4.69 13.84
N GLU A 15 -5.82 5.19 14.26
CA GLU A 15 -7.06 5.21 13.48
C GLU A 15 -6.90 6.01 12.18
N LYS A 16 -6.18 7.13 12.24
CA LYS A 16 -5.93 7.98 11.07
C LYS A 16 -4.96 7.32 10.11
N ILE A 17 -3.91 6.69 10.62
CA ILE A 17 -2.95 5.94 9.80
C ILE A 17 -3.64 4.75 9.14
N TYR A 18 -4.36 3.94 9.90
CA TYR A 18 -5.07 2.77 9.43
C TYR A 18 -6.08 3.13 8.33
N ARG A 19 -6.89 4.18 8.54
CA ARG A 19 -7.83 4.67 7.53
C ARG A 19 -7.13 5.18 6.26
N ALA A 20 -5.96 5.80 6.37
CA ALA A 20 -5.22 6.28 5.21
C ALA A 20 -4.79 5.14 4.25
N PHE A 21 -4.65 3.91 4.75
CA PHE A 21 -4.39 2.72 3.94
C PHE A 21 -5.65 2.07 3.36
N LEU A 22 -6.85 2.47 3.76
CA LEU A 22 -8.11 1.80 3.38
C LEU A 22 -9.14 2.74 2.74
N ASP A 23 -8.79 4.02 2.61
CA ASP A 23 -9.61 5.05 2.00
C ASP A 23 -9.04 5.41 0.62
N ALA A 24 -9.87 5.31 -0.42
CA ALA A 24 -9.45 5.49 -1.81
C ALA A 24 -8.92 6.91 -2.07
N ASP A 25 -9.58 7.93 -1.53
CA ASP A 25 -9.20 9.32 -1.73
C ASP A 25 -7.90 9.64 -0.96
N ALA A 26 -7.72 9.07 0.24
CA ALA A 26 -6.47 9.17 0.97
C ALA A 26 -5.33 8.52 0.20
N GLN A 27 -5.47 7.26 -0.24
CA GLN A 27 -4.44 6.56 -1.00
C GLN A 27 -4.06 7.32 -2.27
N ALA A 28 -5.04 7.83 -3.02
CA ALA A 28 -4.80 8.62 -4.22
C ALA A 28 -3.93 9.87 -3.95
N LYS A 29 -3.99 10.40 -2.73
CA LYS A 29 -3.26 11.59 -2.32
C LYS A 29 -1.83 11.32 -1.82
N TRP A 30 -1.60 10.25 -1.08
CA TRP A 30 -0.32 10.05 -0.37
C TRP A 30 0.56 8.93 -0.94
N LEU A 31 -0.06 7.91 -1.53
CA LEU A 31 0.64 6.70 -1.98
C LEU A 31 1.51 6.89 -3.25
N PRO A 32 1.11 7.67 -4.28
CA PRO A 32 1.93 7.76 -5.48
C PRO A 32 3.27 8.46 -5.17
N PRO A 33 4.39 7.97 -5.73
CA PRO A 33 5.68 8.65 -5.62
C PRO A 33 5.64 10.06 -6.20
N ASN A 34 6.60 10.91 -5.82
CA ASN A 34 6.73 12.25 -6.39
C ASN A 34 6.79 12.19 -7.93
N GLY A 35 5.97 13.03 -8.58
CA GLY A 35 5.87 13.07 -10.04
C GLY A 35 4.86 12.08 -10.64
N PHE A 36 4.15 11.31 -9.81
CA PHE A 36 3.07 10.43 -10.24
C PHE A 36 1.72 10.90 -9.70
N THR A 37 0.66 10.63 -10.46
CA THR A 37 -0.72 10.66 -9.98
C THR A 37 -1.20 9.24 -9.72
N CYS A 38 -2.20 9.08 -8.84
CA CYS A 38 -2.86 7.81 -8.58
C CYS A 38 -4.33 7.88 -8.97
N LYS A 39 -4.80 6.85 -9.68
CA LYS A 39 -6.22 6.59 -9.90
C LYS A 39 -6.57 5.28 -9.21
N VAL A 40 -7.49 5.31 -8.25
CA VAL A 40 -8.06 4.11 -7.62
C VAL A 40 -9.29 3.70 -8.41
N ASP A 41 -9.22 2.55 -9.10
CA ASP A 41 -10.33 2.03 -9.91
C ASP A 41 -11.41 1.41 -9.02
N HIS A 42 -10.99 0.64 -8.00
CA HIS A 42 -11.87 0.20 -6.92
C HIS A 42 -11.07 -0.12 -5.67
N LEU A 43 -11.73 -0.04 -4.51
CA LEU A 43 -11.15 -0.43 -3.22
C LEU A 43 -12.26 -0.99 -2.32
N ASN A 44 -12.16 -2.27 -1.97
CA ASN A 44 -13.11 -2.95 -1.08
C ASN A 44 -12.38 -3.42 0.19
N ALA A 45 -12.26 -2.53 1.18
CA ALA A 45 -11.49 -2.71 2.40
C ALA A 45 -12.16 -3.65 3.42
N LYS A 46 -12.23 -4.93 3.06
CA LYS A 46 -12.63 -6.02 3.95
C LYS A 46 -11.74 -7.23 3.71
N VAL A 47 -11.60 -8.11 4.69
CA VAL A 47 -10.89 -9.38 4.48
C VAL A 47 -11.54 -10.13 3.32
N GLY A 48 -10.70 -10.53 2.36
CA GLY A 48 -11.15 -11.15 1.12
C GLY A 48 -11.54 -10.18 -0.01
N GLY A 49 -11.71 -8.89 0.30
CA GLY A 49 -11.96 -7.84 -0.68
C GLY A 49 -10.72 -7.50 -1.49
N THR A 50 -10.92 -6.88 -2.65
CA THR A 50 -9.85 -6.55 -3.58
C THR A 50 -9.74 -5.05 -3.78
N TYR A 51 -8.60 -4.64 -4.34
CA TYR A 51 -8.37 -3.27 -4.79
C TYR A 51 -7.67 -3.29 -6.16
N LYS A 52 -7.84 -2.20 -6.90
CA LYS A 52 -7.13 -1.95 -8.16
C LYS A 52 -6.84 -0.47 -8.29
N MET A 53 -5.61 -0.15 -8.69
CA MET A 53 -5.23 1.23 -8.97
C MET A 53 -4.16 1.31 -10.05
N SER A 54 -3.92 2.54 -10.51
CA SER A 54 -2.89 2.86 -11.50
C SER A 54 -2.10 4.09 -11.08
N PHE A 55 -0.78 4.02 -11.21
CA PHE A 55 0.10 5.19 -11.10
C PHE A 55 0.51 5.67 -12.47
N THR A 56 0.25 6.95 -12.74
CA THR A 56 0.60 7.59 -14.01
C THR A 56 1.67 8.65 -13.79
N ASN A 57 2.79 8.55 -14.50
CA ASN A 57 3.82 9.58 -14.48
C ASN A 57 3.26 10.87 -15.09
N PHE A 58 3.32 11.96 -14.35
CA PHE A 58 2.68 13.22 -14.75
C PHE A 58 3.32 13.86 -15.99
N THR A 59 4.61 13.65 -16.21
CA THR A 59 5.35 14.23 -17.34
C THR A 59 5.22 13.38 -18.60
N THR A 60 5.33 12.06 -18.48
CA THR A 60 5.38 11.16 -19.65
C THR A 60 4.03 10.54 -20.01
N GLY A 61 3.05 10.59 -19.10
CA GLY A 61 1.76 9.90 -19.25
C GLY A 61 1.84 8.37 -19.17
N LYS A 62 3.04 7.79 -18.93
CA LYS A 62 3.20 6.35 -18.77
C LYS A 62 2.50 5.89 -17.49
N SER A 63 1.66 4.86 -17.61
CA SER A 63 0.87 4.33 -16.50
C SER A 63 1.24 2.89 -16.18
N HIS A 64 1.23 2.55 -14.90
CA HIS A 64 1.41 1.19 -14.37
C HIS A 64 0.24 0.84 -13.46
N SER A 65 -0.49 -0.22 -13.81
CA SER A 65 -1.61 -0.73 -13.03
C SER A 65 -1.22 -1.95 -12.21
N PHE A 66 -1.81 -2.04 -11.04
CA PHE A 66 -1.55 -3.10 -10.07
C PHE A 66 -2.75 -3.26 -9.14
N GLY A 67 -2.78 -4.35 -8.40
CA GLY A 67 -3.85 -4.61 -7.44
C GLY A 67 -3.68 -5.95 -6.74
N GLY A 68 -4.59 -6.22 -5.82
CA GLY A 68 -4.55 -7.46 -5.08
C GLY A 68 -5.69 -7.57 -4.08
N LYS A 69 -5.45 -8.33 -3.02
CA LYS A 69 -6.47 -8.75 -2.06
C LYS A 69 -6.08 -8.41 -0.64
N TYR A 70 -7.02 -7.92 0.16
CA TYR A 70 -6.84 -7.76 1.60
C TYR A 70 -6.94 -9.13 2.27
N LEU A 71 -5.84 -9.56 2.90
CA LEU A 71 -5.68 -10.87 3.53
C LEU A 71 -6.00 -10.82 5.02
N GLU A 72 -5.59 -9.75 5.70
CA GLU A 72 -5.85 -9.51 7.12
C GLU A 72 -6.12 -8.02 7.35
N LEU A 73 -7.09 -7.72 8.20
CA LEU A 73 -7.44 -6.36 8.62
C LEU A 73 -7.77 -6.38 10.12
N VAL A 74 -6.81 -5.96 10.95
CA VAL A 74 -7.00 -5.76 12.40
C VAL A 74 -7.10 -4.28 12.66
N GLU A 75 -8.30 -3.82 12.99
CA GLU A 75 -8.62 -2.41 13.12
C GLU A 75 -7.56 -1.65 13.96
N ASN A 76 -7.00 -0.60 13.35
CA ASN A 76 -6.03 0.32 13.94
C ASN A 76 -4.68 -0.32 14.37
N LYS A 77 -4.41 -1.57 13.99
CA LYS A 77 -3.23 -2.33 14.44
C LYS A 77 -2.44 -2.98 13.31
N SER A 78 -3.11 -3.63 12.37
CA SER A 78 -2.45 -4.44 11.33
C SER A 78 -3.28 -4.45 10.05
N LEU A 79 -2.61 -4.39 8.90
CA LEU A 79 -3.20 -4.79 7.63
C LEU A 79 -2.19 -5.59 6.80
N VAL A 80 -2.70 -6.61 6.12
CA VAL A 80 -1.93 -7.44 5.19
C VAL A 80 -2.69 -7.49 3.87
N TYR A 81 -2.02 -7.20 2.77
CA TYR A 81 -2.58 -7.34 1.43
C TYR A 81 -1.56 -7.88 0.44
N SER A 82 -2.08 -8.55 -0.59
CA SER A 82 -1.28 -8.87 -1.77
C SER A 82 -1.27 -7.72 -2.77
N ASP A 83 -0.25 -7.69 -3.60
CA ASP A 83 -0.09 -6.75 -4.71
C ASP A 83 0.59 -7.46 -5.89
N GLN A 84 0.08 -7.23 -7.09
CA GLN A 84 0.59 -7.77 -8.33
C GLN A 84 0.45 -6.73 -9.44
N PHE A 85 1.54 -6.51 -10.18
CA PHE A 85 1.53 -5.70 -11.38
C PHE A 85 0.82 -6.42 -12.53
N ASP A 86 0.11 -5.66 -13.37
CA ASP A 86 -0.44 -6.21 -14.62
C ASP A 86 0.63 -6.40 -15.70
N ASP A 87 1.79 -5.76 -15.56
CA ASP A 87 2.88 -5.86 -16.52
C ASP A 87 3.43 -7.30 -16.52
N PRO A 88 3.31 -8.05 -17.62
CA PRO A 88 3.79 -9.44 -17.68
C PRO A 88 5.32 -9.55 -17.49
N ASN A 89 6.06 -8.45 -17.63
CA ASN A 89 7.50 -8.40 -17.39
C ASN A 89 7.86 -8.19 -15.91
N LEU A 90 6.87 -7.93 -15.04
CA LEU A 90 7.01 -7.82 -13.59
C LEU A 90 6.21 -8.94 -12.89
N PRO A 91 6.48 -10.23 -13.19
CA PRO A 91 5.72 -11.32 -12.60
C PRO A 91 6.06 -11.46 -11.10
N GLY A 92 5.05 -11.86 -10.32
CA GLY A 92 5.20 -12.11 -8.90
C GLY A 92 4.05 -11.49 -8.11
N GLU A 93 3.61 -12.20 -7.08
CA GLU A 93 2.73 -11.64 -6.07
C GLU A 93 3.59 -11.15 -4.90
N MET A 94 3.42 -9.88 -4.55
CA MET A 94 4.03 -9.27 -3.38
C MET A 94 3.07 -9.36 -2.20
N ILE A 95 3.59 -9.54 -1.00
CA ILE A 95 2.82 -9.43 0.24
C ILE A 95 3.32 -8.23 1.02
N THR A 96 2.42 -7.30 1.32
CA THR A 96 2.72 -6.15 2.16
C THR A 96 2.04 -6.30 3.51
N THR A 97 2.83 -6.27 4.57
CA THR A 97 2.37 -6.28 5.97
C THR A 97 2.66 -4.92 6.60
N ILE A 98 1.64 -4.26 7.14
CA ILE A 98 1.77 -2.99 7.87
C ILE A 98 1.32 -3.21 9.31
N THR A 99 2.21 -2.92 10.25
CA THR A 99 1.94 -2.93 11.69
C THR A 99 1.94 -1.50 12.23
N ILE A 100 0.92 -1.17 13.02
CA ILE A 100 0.71 0.13 13.64
C ILE A 100 0.68 -0.06 15.15
N LYS A 101 1.54 0.64 15.88
CA LYS A 101 1.62 0.61 17.33
C LYS A 101 1.51 2.03 17.90
N GLN A 102 0.56 2.24 18.81
CA GLN A 102 0.48 3.49 19.56
C GLN A 102 1.76 3.71 20.37
N VAL A 103 2.32 4.91 20.27
CA VAL A 103 3.43 5.42 21.09
C VAL A 103 3.05 6.77 21.69
N SER A 104 3.85 7.28 22.63
CA SER A 104 3.54 8.52 23.36
C SER A 104 3.38 9.75 22.46
N CYS A 105 4.07 9.80 21.31
CA CYS A 105 4.05 10.93 20.38
C CYS A 105 3.19 10.71 19.12
N GLY A 106 2.46 9.60 19.03
CA GLY A 106 1.64 9.24 17.87
C GLY A 106 1.67 7.73 17.60
N SER A 107 2.03 7.33 16.38
CA SER A 107 2.03 5.93 15.94
C SER A 107 3.37 5.53 15.36
N ASP A 108 3.94 4.44 15.85
CA ASP A 108 5.02 3.71 15.22
C ASP A 108 4.43 2.81 14.12
N VAL A 109 4.96 2.93 12.90
CA VAL A 109 4.50 2.20 11.73
C VAL A 109 5.68 1.44 11.13
N SER A 110 5.50 0.13 11.00
CA SER A 110 6.44 -0.78 10.34
C SER A 110 5.77 -1.39 9.11
N ILE A 111 6.46 -1.42 7.99
CA ILE A 111 5.99 -1.99 6.73
C ILE A 111 7.02 -2.99 6.23
N VAL A 112 6.58 -4.20 5.90
CA VAL A 112 7.41 -5.22 5.26
C VAL A 112 6.76 -5.58 3.93
N GLN A 113 7.51 -5.50 2.85
CA GLN A 113 7.09 -5.95 1.52
C GLN A 113 7.95 -7.13 1.11
N GLU A 114 7.33 -8.27 0.89
CA GLU A 114 7.96 -9.54 0.52
C GLU A 114 7.57 -9.91 -0.91
N GLY A 115 8.45 -10.61 -1.63
CA GLY A 115 8.17 -11.07 -3.00
C GLY A 115 8.30 -9.98 -4.06
N VAL A 116 8.99 -8.88 -3.75
CA VAL A 116 9.27 -7.80 -4.71
C VAL A 116 10.08 -8.38 -5.88
N PRO A 117 9.63 -8.20 -7.15
CA PRO A 117 10.36 -8.69 -8.32
C PRO A 117 11.79 -8.13 -8.36
N ASP A 118 12.78 -8.99 -8.65
CA ASP A 118 14.22 -8.64 -8.62
C ASP A 118 14.64 -7.53 -9.61
N VAL A 119 13.75 -7.18 -10.54
CA VAL A 119 13.96 -6.16 -11.58
C VAL A 119 13.62 -4.74 -11.11
N ILE A 120 13.17 -4.58 -9.86
CA ILE A 120 12.77 -3.30 -9.23
C ILE A 120 13.75 -2.90 -8.13
#